data_AF-A0A075I365-F1
#
_entry.id   AF-A0A075I365-F1
#
_cell.length_a   1.000
_cell.length_b   1.000
_cell.length_c   1.000
_cell.angle_alpha   90.00
_cell.angle_beta   90.00
_cell.angle_gamma   90.00
#
_symmetry.space_group_name_H-M   'P 1'
#
loop_
_entity.id
_entity.type
_entity.pdbx_description
1 polymer ?
#
loop_
_entity_poly.entity_id
_entity_poly.type
_entity_poly.pdbx_seq_one_letter_code
_entity_poly.pdbx_strand_id
1 'polypeptide(L)' 'MKIYHLVLPLIDEDKPKCFICHKLFESMEELKMHQKSTHKEFFEKYEKNDVEN' A
#
# COMPACT_ATOMS: atom_id res chain seq x y z
N MET A 1 36.52 -15.29 7.70
CA MET A 1 35.80 -14.27 6.90
C MET A 1 34.32 -14.55 7.04
N LYS A 2 33.54 -13.63 7.62
CA LYS A 2 32.08 -13.77 7.71
C LYS A 2 31.51 -13.38 6.34
N ILE A 3 31.03 -14.37 5.59
CA ILE A 3 30.35 -14.13 4.32
C ILE A 3 28.96 -13.63 4.67
N TYR A 4 28.74 -12.32 4.52
CA TYR A 4 27.42 -11.74 4.66
C TYR A 4 26.63 -12.15 3.42
N HIS A 5 25.78 -13.16 3.58
CA HIS A 5 24.77 -13.50 2.57
C HIS A 5 23.83 -12.29 2.45
N LEU A 6 24.02 -11.48 1.42
CA LEU A 6 23.07 -10.46 1.00
C LEU A 6 21.89 -11.16 0.29
N VAL A 7 21.16 -11.98 1.04
CA VAL A 7 19.83 -12.44 0.62
C VAL A 7 18.87 -11.30 0.91
N LEU A 8 18.45 -10.60 -0.14
CA LEU A 8 17.29 -9.74 -0.05
C LEU A 8 16.11 -10.64 0.37
N PRO A 9 15.43 -10.38 1.49
CA PRO A 9 14.22 -11.12 1.81
C PRO A 9 13.29 -10.97 0.60
N LEU A 10 12.74 -12.10 0.16
CA LEU A 10 11.68 -12.17 -0.86
C LEU A 10 10.46 -11.46 -0.28
N ILE A 11 10.52 -10.15 -0.19
CA ILE A 11 9.38 -9.30 0.12
C ILE A 11 8.54 -9.42 -1.15
N ASP A 12 7.29 -9.86 -1.01
CA ASP A 12 6.30 -9.82 -2.08
C ASP A 12 6.13 -8.37 -2.57
N GLU A 13 7.05 -7.88 -3.42
CA GLU A 13 7.04 -6.53 -3.99
C GLU A 13 5.80 -6.31 -4.87
N ASP A 14 5.20 -7.38 -5.39
CA ASP A 14 3.96 -7.36 -6.15
C ASP A 14 2.71 -7.15 -5.27
N LYS A 15 2.81 -7.30 -3.94
CA LYS A 15 1.63 -7.16 -3.08
C LYS A 15 1.34 -5.69 -2.78
N PRO A 16 0.09 -5.24 -3.00
CA PRO A 16 -0.29 -3.87 -2.70
C PRO A 16 -0.18 -3.59 -1.19
N LYS A 17 0.55 -2.53 -0.84
CA LYS A 17 0.69 -2.08 0.55
C LYS A 17 0.04 -0.73 0.78
N CYS A 18 -0.54 -0.54 1.95
CA CYS A 18 -1.02 0.77 2.36
C CYS A 18 0.16 1.66 2.77
N PHE A 19 0.34 2.80 2.11
CA PHE A 19 1.43 3.73 2.44
C PHE A 19 1.21 4.49 3.76
N ILE A 20 0.00 4.43 4.32
CA ILE A 20 -0.33 5.14 5.56
C ILE A 20 -0.01 4.27 6.78
N CYS A 21 -0.34 2.98 6.73
CA CYS A 21 -0.13 2.06 7.86
C CYS A 21 0.82 0.90 7.56
N HIS A 22 1.40 0.86 6.35
CA HIS A 22 2.32 -0.18 5.86
C HIS A 22 1.78 -1.61 5.90
N LYS A 23 0.46 -1.78 6.00
CA LYS A 23 -0.18 -3.10 5.91
C LYS A 23 -0.15 -3.61 4.47
N LEU A 24 0.27 -4.86 4.27
CA LEU A 24 0.19 -5.55 2.99
C LEU A 24 -1.19 -6.17 2.79
N PHE A 25 -1.64 -6.17 1.55
CA PHE A 25 -2.91 -6.75 1.11
C PHE A 25 -2.63 -7.71 -0.05
N GLU A 26 -3.52 -8.67 -0.27
CA GLU A 26 -3.35 -9.63 -1.36
C GLU A 26 -3.82 -9.04 -2.69
N SER A 27 -4.77 -8.10 -2.66
CA SER A 27 -5.34 -7.45 -3.84
C SER A 27 -5.48 -5.93 -3.70
N MET A 28 -5.44 -5.24 -4.83
CA MET A 28 -5.63 -3.78 -4.88
C MET A 28 -7.03 -3.37 -4.38
N GLU A 29 -8.03 -4.23 -4.54
CA GLU A 29 -9.39 -4.01 -4.05
C GLU A 29 -9.45 -3.97 -2.52
N GLU A 30 -8.77 -4.91 -1.85
CA GLU A 30 -8.67 -4.93 -0.39
C GLU A 30 -7.92 -3.71 0.13
N LEU A 31 -6.83 -3.33 -0.55
CA LEU A 31 -6.10 -2.11 -0.23
C LEU A 31 -6.99 -0.87 -0.35
N LYS A 32 -7.76 -0.74 -1.44
CA LYS A 32 -8.70 0.37 -1.66
C LYS A 32 -9.79 0.40 -0.59
N MET A 33 -10.38 -0.75 -0.25
CA MET A 33 -11.40 -0.85 0.80
C MET A 33 -10.80 -0.46 2.16
N HIS A 34 -9.61 -0.95 2.49
CA HIS A 34 -8.91 -0.56 3.70
C HIS A 34 -8.62 0.94 3.75
N GLN A 35 -8.14 1.53 2.66
CA GLN A 35 -7.90 2.96 2.54
C GLN A 35 -9.19 3.77 2.72
N LYS A 36 -10.30 3.36 2.10
CA LYS A 36 -11.60 4.03 2.23
C LYS A 36 -12.25 3.87 3.60
N SER A 37 -12.06 2.75 4.29
CA SER A 37 -12.67 2.52 5.61
C SER A 37 -11.79 3.01 6.77
N THR A 38 -10.48 2.77 6.72
CA THR A 38 -9.53 3.06 7.82
C THR A 38 -8.89 4.44 7.66
N HIS A 39 -8.63 4.85 6.42
CA HIS A 39 -8.01 6.13 6.09
C HIS A 39 -8.97 7.02 5.31
N LYS A 40 -10.27 6.89 5.60
CA LYS A 40 -11.37 7.61 4.95
C LYS A 40 -11.11 9.11 4.87
N GLU A 41 -10.62 9.68 5.98
CA GLU A 41 -10.33 11.11 6.12
C GLU A 41 -9.23 11.60 5.15
N PHE A 42 -8.29 10.71 4.79
CA PHE A 42 -7.28 11.02 3.78
C PHE A 42 -7.89 10.97 2.38
N PHE A 43 -8.70 9.96 2.06
CA PHE A 43 -9.23 9.76 0.70
C PHE A 43 -10.44 10.62 0.35
N GLU A 44 -11.32 10.95 1.29
CA GLU A 44 -12.47 11.85 1.07
C GLU A 44 -12.03 13.25 0.59
N LYS A 45 -10.80 13.67 0.91
CA LYS A 45 -10.25 14.95 0.48
C LYS A 45 -9.81 14.96 -0.99
N TYR A 46 -9.51 13.79 -1.56
CA TYR A 46 -9.00 13.67 -2.94
C TYR A 46 -10.06 13.19 -3.94
N GLU A 47 -11.15 12.54 -3.50
CA GLU A 47 -12.27 12.14 -4.42
C GLU A 47 -13.00 13.34 -5.07
N LYS A 48 -12.74 14.58 -4.64
CA LYS A 48 -13.27 15.81 -5.26
C LYS A 48 -12.41 16.41 -6.38
N ASN A 49 -11.22 15.87 -6.67
CA ASN A 49 -10.28 16.49 -7.63
C ASN A 49 -9.96 15.64 -8.87
N ASP A 50 -10.53 14.44 -9.02
CA ASP A 50 -10.33 13.57 -10.21
C ASP A 50 -11.47 13.71 -11.26
N VAL A 51 -11.99 14.93 -11.43
CA VAL A 51 -12.74 15.34 -12.63
C VAL A 51 -12.15 16.66 -13.10
N GLU A 52 -10.91 16.63 -13.59
CA GLU A 52 -10.38 17.62 -14.55
C GLU A 52 -8.98 17.19 -15.01
N ASN A 53 -8.93 16.39 -16.08
CA ASN A 53 -8.19 16.66 -17.33
C ASN A 53 -8.07 15.40 -18.19
#